data_AF-A0A9W8NQ33-F1
#
_entry.id   AF-A0A9W8NQ33-F1
#
_cell.length_a   1.000
_cell.length_b   1.000
_cell.length_c   1.000
_cell.angle_alpha   90.00
_cell.angle_beta   90.00
_cell.angle_gamma   90.00
#
_symmetry.space_group_name_H-M   'P 1'
#
loop_
_entity.id
_entity.type
_entity.pdbx_description
1 polymer ?
#
loop_
_entity_poly.entity_id
_entity_poly.type
_entity_poly.pdbx_seq_one_letter_code
_entity_poly.pdbx_strand_id
1 'polypeptide(L)'
;WIGRLLAIPSFEDIISEHQQRSAPADGGPEKDFVDSAAFREFKGPDGQPFAIPQKGPGGSPDLRLVMSLGFDGFNPFSQRETHAIVQSTALYMVVLSLPEHLRYRQEYMFLVTIIP
;
A
#
# COMPACT_ATOMS: atom_id res chain seq x y z
N TRP A 1 13.63 2.68 -4.71
CA TRP A 1 12.78 1.58 -4.19
C TRP A 1 11.69 1.19 -5.19
N ILE A 2 10.84 2.11 -5.66
CA ILE A 2 9.78 1.80 -6.66
C ILE A 2 10.32 1.02 -7.87
N GLY A 3 11.44 1.42 -8.47
CA GLY A 3 12.04 0.67 -9.59
C GLY A 3 12.43 -0.78 -9.24
N ARG A 4 12.84 -1.06 -8.00
CA ARG A 4 13.11 -2.43 -7.52
C ARG A 4 11.82 -3.21 -7.31
N LEU A 5 10.78 -2.54 -6.82
CA LEU A 5 9.45 -3.11 -6.62
C LEU A 5 8.85 -3.55 -7.97
N LEU A 6 8.94 -2.70 -8.99
CA LEU A 6 8.49 -3.01 -10.36
C LEU A 6 9.35 -4.07 -11.05
N ALA A 7 10.58 -4.28 -10.62
CA ALA A 7 11.46 -5.33 -11.14
C ALA A 7 11.12 -6.73 -10.58
N ILE A 8 10.15 -6.86 -9.67
CA ILE A 8 9.70 -8.16 -9.16
C ILE A 8 8.85 -8.83 -10.25
N PRO A 9 9.21 -10.04 -10.74
CA PRO A 9 8.61 -10.66 -11.94
C PRO A 9 7.09 -10.91 -11.98
N SER A 10 6.37 -10.63 -10.90
CA SER A 10 4.91 -10.82 -10.82
C SER A 10 4.19 -9.67 -10.13
N PHE A 11 4.90 -8.58 -9.82
CA PHE A 11 4.32 -7.51 -9.02
C PHE A 11 3.15 -6.82 -9.72
N GLU A 12 3.30 -6.53 -11.01
CA GLU A 12 2.24 -5.93 -11.82
C GLU A 12 1.04 -6.86 -11.97
N ASP A 13 1.28 -8.16 -12.15
CA ASP A 13 0.24 -9.18 -12.26
C ASP A 13 -0.57 -9.28 -10.95
N ILE A 14 0.11 -9.35 -9.81
CA ILE A 14 -0.52 -9.41 -8.47
C ILE A 14 -1.44 -8.22 -8.25
N ILE A 15 -1.00 -7.01 -8.61
CA ILE A 15 -1.82 -5.80 -8.46
C ILE A 15 -3.01 -5.82 -9.43
N SER A 16 -2.77 -6.19 -10.69
CA SER A 16 -3.81 -6.24 -11.72
C SER A 16 -4.91 -7.23 -11.35
N GLU A 17 -4.54 -8.43 -10.89
CA GLU A 17 -5.48 -9.44 -10.41
C GLU A 17 -6.25 -8.96 -9.18
N HIS A 18 -5.58 -8.31 -8.22
CA HIS A 18 -6.23 -7.79 -7.02
C HIS A 18 -7.25 -6.68 -7.33
N GLN A 19 -6.95 -5.82 -8.31
CA GLN A 19 -7.84 -4.75 -8.76
C GLN A 19 -9.06 -5.26 -9.56
N GLN A 20 -8.96 -6.44 -10.18
CA GLN A 20 -10.09 -7.07 -10.87
C GLN A 20 -11.08 -7.75 -9.92
N ARG A 21 -10.80 -7.79 -8.61
CA ARG A 21 -11.70 -8.36 -7.62
C ARG A 21 -13.07 -7.69 -7.67
N SER A 22 -14.13 -8.50 -7.64
CA SER A 22 -15.48 -7.98 -7.51
C SER A 22 -15.67 -7.28 -6.17
N ALA A 23 -16.33 -6.13 -6.22
CA ALA A 23 -16.76 -5.44 -5.03
C ALA A 23 -17.71 -6.29 -4.17
N PRO A 24 -17.82 -6.01 -2.87
CA PRO A 24 -18.84 -6.61 -2.03
C PRO A 24 -20.23 -6.31 -2.60
N ALA A 25 -21.18 -7.23 -2.38
CA ALA A 25 -22.59 -6.98 -2.65
C ALA A 25 -23.08 -5.76 -1.86
N ASP A 26 -24.15 -5.11 -2.33
CA ASP A 26 -24.71 -3.95 -1.64
C ASP A 26 -25.11 -4.31 -0.20
N GLY A 27 -24.66 -3.50 0.77
CA GLY A 27 -24.77 -3.79 2.20
C GLY A 27 -23.90 -4.96 2.73
N GLY A 28 -23.02 -5.52 1.91
CA GLY A 28 -22.06 -6.55 2.31
C GLY A 28 -20.88 -5.97 3.13
N PRO A 29 -20.19 -6.81 3.92
CA PRO A 29 -19.07 -6.33 4.73
C PRO A 29 -17.88 -5.94 3.86
N GLU A 30 -17.34 -4.74 4.08
CA GLU A 30 -16.03 -4.33 3.58
C GLU A 30 -14.96 -5.13 4.32
N LYS A 31 -14.15 -5.91 3.60
CA LYS A 31 -13.10 -6.76 4.19
C LYS A 31 -11.72 -6.12 4.07
N ASP A 32 -11.57 -5.25 3.09
CA ASP A 32 -10.31 -4.63 2.76
C ASP A 32 -10.50 -3.14 2.44
N PHE A 33 -9.43 -2.35 2.57
CA PHE A 33 -9.38 -0.94 2.18
C PHE A 33 -9.95 -0.69 0.78
N VAL A 34 -9.68 -1.59 -0.18
CA VAL A 34 -10.15 -1.44 -1.56
C VAL A 34 -11.65 -1.68 -1.73
N ASP A 35 -12.32 -2.28 -0.75
CA ASP A 35 -13.79 -2.46 -0.76
C ASP A 35 -14.53 -1.16 -0.47
N SER A 36 -13.86 -0.21 0.19
CA SER A 36 -14.49 1.01 0.67
C SER A 36 -15.11 1.82 -0.45
N ALA A 37 -16.36 2.25 -0.25
CA ALA A 37 -17.03 3.16 -1.16
C ALA A 37 -16.19 4.43 -1.42
N ALA A 38 -15.58 4.99 -0.37
CA ALA A 38 -14.72 6.16 -0.48
C ALA A 38 -13.53 5.94 -1.41
N PHE A 39 -12.91 4.76 -1.38
CA PHE A 39 -11.79 4.44 -2.27
C PHE A 39 -12.26 4.13 -3.70
N ARG A 40 -13.38 3.42 -3.85
CA ARG A 40 -13.95 3.07 -5.16
C ARG A 40 -14.46 4.29 -5.93
N GLU A 41 -14.97 5.28 -5.21
CA GLU A 41 -15.45 6.55 -5.78
C GLU A 41 -14.35 7.59 -5.93
N PHE A 42 -13.16 7.35 -5.37
CA PHE A 42 -12.01 8.25 -5.51
C PHE A 42 -11.62 8.34 -6.98
N LYS A 43 -11.67 9.57 -7.52
CA LYS A 43 -11.37 9.82 -8.94
C LYS A 43 -9.91 10.22 -9.13
N GLY A 44 -9.31 9.68 -10.19
CA GLY A 44 -8.00 10.12 -10.65
C GLY A 44 -8.05 11.49 -11.35
N PRO A 45 -6.90 12.01 -11.78
CA PRO A 45 -6.82 13.24 -12.57
C PRO A 45 -7.59 13.19 -13.90
N ASP A 46 -7.90 11.99 -14.38
CA ASP A 46 -8.71 11.70 -15.57
C ASP A 46 -10.23 11.76 -15.30
N GLY A 47 -10.65 12.00 -14.06
CA GLY A 47 -12.05 12.01 -13.65
C GLY A 47 -12.70 10.62 -13.57
N GLN A 48 -11.93 9.56 -13.81
CA GLN A 48 -12.39 8.17 -13.71
C GLN A 48 -12.05 7.58 -12.34
N PRO A 49 -12.78 6.55 -11.87
CA PRO A 49 -12.43 5.85 -10.63
C PRO A 49 -10.97 5.38 -10.63
N PHE A 50 -10.21 5.78 -9.62
CA PHE A 50 -8.79 5.44 -9.50
C PHE A 50 -8.58 3.94 -9.35
N ALA A 51 -9.48 3.25 -8.65
CA ALA A 51 -9.40 1.81 -8.43
C ALA A 51 -9.54 0.97 -9.71
N ILE A 52 -10.05 1.55 -10.80
CA ILE A 52 -10.28 0.86 -12.07
C ILE A 52 -9.12 1.18 -13.03
N PRO A 53 -8.29 0.18 -13.41
CA PRO A 53 -7.26 0.36 -14.42
C PRO A 53 -7.87 0.85 -15.73
N GLN A 54 -7.27 1.88 -16.30
CA GLN A 54 -7.64 2.43 -17.61
C GLN A 54 -6.68 1.91 -18.67
N LYS A 55 -7.11 1.90 -19.92
CA LYS A 55 -6.20 1.60 -21.03
C LYS A 55 -5.20 2.76 -21.17
N GLY A 56 -3.94 2.48 -20.89
CA GLY A 56 -2.83 3.37 -21.14
C GLY A 56 -2.48 3.47 -22.63
N PRO A 57 -1.49 4.32 -22.98
CA PRO A 57 -0.96 4.41 -24.32
C PRO A 57 -0.50 3.04 -24.83
N GLY A 58 -0.95 2.61 -26.01
CA GLY A 58 -0.64 1.29 -26.55
C GLY A 58 -1.59 0.16 -26.13
N GLY A 59 -2.63 0.46 -25.34
CA GLY A 59 -3.71 -0.47 -25.02
C GLY A 59 -3.46 -1.40 -23.82
N SER A 60 -2.29 -1.33 -23.20
CA SER A 60 -2.01 -1.99 -21.92
C SER A 60 -2.68 -1.25 -20.76
N PRO A 61 -3.22 -1.94 -19.74
CA PRO A 61 -3.76 -1.29 -18.56
C PRO A 61 -2.67 -0.47 -17.83
N ASP A 62 -3.05 0.67 -17.26
CA ASP A 62 -2.16 1.48 -16.43
C ASP A 62 -1.99 0.85 -15.03
N LEU A 63 -0.77 0.93 -14.49
CA LEU A 63 -0.49 0.48 -13.12
C LEU A 63 -0.81 1.60 -12.14
N ARG A 64 -1.83 1.38 -11.29
CA ARG A 64 -2.27 2.37 -10.27
C ARG A 64 -1.85 1.93 -8.87
N LEU A 65 -0.90 2.67 -8.29
CA LEU A 65 -0.36 2.38 -6.97
C LEU A 65 -0.95 3.31 -5.91
N VAL A 66 -1.54 2.71 -4.87
CA VAL A 66 -1.90 3.38 -3.62
C VAL A 66 -0.91 2.93 -2.57
N MET A 67 -0.35 3.89 -1.86
CA MET A 67 0.62 3.63 -0.79
C MET A 67 0.17 4.33 0.49
N SER A 68 0.43 3.68 1.63
CA SER A 68 0.26 4.30 2.94
C SER A 68 1.63 4.59 3.54
N LEU A 69 1.71 5.71 4.27
CA LEU A 69 2.87 6.08 5.07
C LEU A 69 2.55 5.79 6.54
N GLY A 70 3.27 4.81 7.12
CA GLY A 70 3.15 4.41 8.51
C GLY A 70 4.26 4.98 9.38
N PHE A 71 3.98 5.08 10.68
CA PHE A 71 4.85 5.60 11.72
C PHE A 71 4.82 4.65 12.90
N ASP A 72 5.99 4.18 13.37
CA ASP A 72 6.09 3.31 14.55
C ASP A 72 7.16 3.84 15.51
N GLY A 73 6.74 4.10 16.75
CA GLY A 73 7.60 4.61 17.81
C GLY A 73 8.20 3.44 18.60
N PHE A 74 9.52 3.36 18.66
CA PHE A 74 10.23 2.30 19.38
C PHE A 74 11.37 2.84 20.22
N ASN A 75 11.75 2.10 21.26
CA ASN A 75 12.95 2.40 22.04
C ASN A 75 14.16 1.68 21.40
N PRO A 76 15.13 2.41 20.82
CA PRO A 76 16.26 1.80 20.10
C PRO A 76 17.22 1.01 21.01
N PHE A 77 17.15 1.19 22.33
CA PHE A 77 18.03 0.55 23.31
C PHE A 77 17.37 -0.63 24.05
N SER A 78 16.15 -1.02 23.66
CA SER A 78 15.44 -2.21 24.18
C SER A 78 15.40 -2.27 25.72
N GLN A 79 14.54 -1.47 26.39
CA GLN A 79 14.24 -1.46 27.84
C GLN A 79 15.36 -1.94 28.81
N ARG A 80 16.63 -1.61 28.55
CA ARG A 80 17.73 -1.91 29.46
C ARG A 80 17.76 -0.83 30.53
N GLU A 81 17.18 -1.15 31.68
CA GLU A 81 17.17 -0.46 32.98
C GLU A 81 18.03 0.81 33.09
N THR A 82 17.62 1.88 32.42
CA THR A 82 18.15 3.22 32.64
C THR A 82 17.00 4.21 32.54
N HIS A 83 16.93 5.14 33.49
CA HIS A 83 15.83 6.08 33.71
C HIS A 83 15.56 7.08 32.55
N ALA A 84 16.18 6.90 31.38
CA ALA A 84 15.98 7.74 30.22
C ALA A 84 14.94 7.12 29.28
N ILE A 85 13.81 7.82 29.09
CA ILE A 85 12.85 7.50 28.03
C ILE A 85 13.44 8.01 26.72
N VAL A 86 14.06 7.11 25.94
CA VAL A 86 14.48 7.38 24.56
C VAL A 86 13.50 6.69 23.62
N GLN A 87 12.96 7.45 22.68
CA GLN A 87 12.03 6.97 21.66
C GLN A 87 12.48 7.52 20.31
N SER A 88 12.60 6.62 19.33
CA SER A 88 12.78 6.96 17.93
C SER A 88 11.56 6.50 17.12
N THR A 89 11.31 7.12 15.97
CA THR A 89 10.14 6.83 15.12
C THR A 89 10.59 6.32 13.75
N ALA A 90 10.22 5.10 13.39
CA ALA A 90 10.39 4.57 12.04
C ALA A 90 9.27 5.08 11.13
N LEU A 91 9.63 5.56 9.95
CA LEU A 91 8.69 5.89 8.88
C LEU A 91 8.83 4.86 7.77
N TYR A 92 7.71 4.26 7.35
CA TYR A 92 7.72 3.24 6.30
C TYR A 92 6.56 3.42 5.33
N MET A 93 6.77 3.06 4.07
CA MET A 93 5.70 2.98 3.07
C MET A 93 5.31 1.53 2.82
N VAL A 94 4.00 1.31 2.66
CA VAL A 94 3.40 0.03 2.26
C VAL A 94 2.50 0.24 1.04
N VAL A 95 2.42 -0.76 0.16
CA VAL A 95 1.58 -0.69 -1.03
C VAL A 95 0.19 -1.25 -0.73
N LEU A 96 -0.81 -0.37 -0.59
CA LEU A 96 -2.19 -0.76 -0.32
C LEU A 96 -2.85 -1.44 -1.53
N SER A 97 -2.37 -1.18 -2.75
CA SER A 97 -2.86 -1.87 -3.96
C SER A 97 -2.60 -3.39 -3.94
N LEU A 98 -1.68 -3.89 -3.10
CA LEU A 98 -1.45 -5.33 -2.93
C LEU A 98 -2.59 -5.98 -2.12
N PRO A 99 -2.82 -7.30 -2.31
CA PRO A 99 -3.59 -8.11 -1.39
C PRO A 99 -3.12 -7.95 0.05
N GLU A 100 -4.06 -7.90 1.00
CA GLU A 100 -3.81 -7.68 2.43
C GLU A 100 -2.62 -8.49 2.99
N HIS A 101 -2.59 -9.79 2.69
CA HIS A 101 -1.57 -10.73 3.18
C HIS A 101 -0.16 -10.53 2.60
N LEU A 102 0.02 -9.61 1.63
CA LEU A 102 1.31 -9.27 1.03
C LEU A 102 1.82 -7.89 1.49
N ARG A 103 0.96 -6.96 1.91
CA ARG A 103 1.31 -5.54 2.15
C ARG A 103 2.48 -5.31 3.10
N TYR A 104 2.57 -6.15 4.13
CA TYR A 104 3.56 -6.03 5.20
C TYR A 104 4.70 -7.03 5.09
N ARG A 105 4.83 -7.72 3.95
CA ARG A 105 6.02 -8.52 3.70
C ARG A 105 7.19 -7.61 3.38
N GLN A 106 8.36 -7.93 3.91
CA GLN A 106 9.54 -7.08 3.85
C GLN A 106 9.95 -6.72 2.41
N GLU A 107 9.73 -7.60 1.44
CA GLU A 107 9.99 -7.38 0.02
C GLU A 107 9.13 -6.27 -0.61
N TYR A 108 7.95 -5.98 -0.03
CA TYR A 108 7.00 -4.98 -0.51
C TYR A 108 6.93 -3.73 0.38
N MET A 109 7.74 -3.67 1.44
CA MET A 109 7.84 -2.51 2.33
C MET A 109 9.05 -1.65 1.98
N PHE A 110 8.97 -0.37 2.32
CA PHE A 110 10.08 0.56 2.26
C PHE A 110 10.25 1.30 3.57
N LEU A 111 11.38 1.10 4.25
CA LEU A 111 11.78 1.98 5.34
C LEU A 111 12.25 3.31 4.72
N VAL A 112 11.49 4.38 4.98
CA VAL A 112 11.79 5.73 4.49
C VAL A 112 12.92 6.34 5.30
N THR A 113 12.76 6.36 6.62
CA THR A 113 13.73 6.93 7.55
C THR A 113 13.45 6.48 8.99
N ILE A 114 14.39 6.79 9.89
CA ILE A 114 14.22 6.71 11.33
C ILE A 114 14.47 8.12 11.89
N ILE A 115 13.49 8.67 12.59
CA ILE A 115 13.58 9.95 13.29
C ILE A 115 14.04 9.67 14.73
N PRO A 116 15.20 10.20 15.16
CA PRO A 116 15.75 9.96 16.49
C PRO A 116 14.85 10.40 17.62
#